data_AF-A0AAP6DBN3-F1
#
_entry.id   AF-A0AAP6DBN3-F1
#
_cell.length_a   1.000
_cell.length_b   1.000
_cell.length_c   1.000
_cell.angle_alpha   90.00
_cell.angle_beta   90.00
_cell.angle_gamma   90.00
#
_symmetry.space_group_name_H-M   'P 1'
#
loop_
_entity.id
_entity.type
_entity.pdbx_description
1 polymer ?
#
loop_
_entity_poly.entity_id
_entity_poly.type
_entity_poly.pdbx_seq_one_letter_code
_entity_poly.pdbx_strand_id
1 'polypeptide(L)'
;SPREVHQDKFSHLPKPSQTYTVKGKGGLIREVQIPNHLAERLEARRLDTPISVIDRGVNYESHYNIVGGHKFSDAFSKASIRALGYSNGAHGLRHSYAQNRYEQLANHFARLDVMTIISQELGHFRPDITEVYLR
;
A
#
# COMPACT_ATOMS: atom_id res chain seq x y z
N SER A 1 5.83 -21.23 8.51
CA SER A 1 6.29 -20.47 9.69
C SER A 1 5.75 -19.05 9.65
N PRO A 2 5.40 -18.44 10.79
CA PRO A 2 5.14 -17.01 10.84
C PRO A 2 6.38 -16.29 10.30
N ARG A 3 6.20 -15.33 9.39
CA ARG A 3 7.32 -14.48 8.98
C ARG A 3 7.60 -13.55 10.15
N GLU A 4 8.85 -13.52 10.59
CA GLU A 4 9.29 -12.59 11.62
C GLU A 4 8.98 -11.15 11.17
N VAL A 5 8.37 -10.38 12.06
CA VAL A 5 7.96 -9.00 11.82
C VAL A 5 8.90 -8.11 12.61
N HIS A 6 9.42 -7.07 11.98
CA HIS A 6 10.28 -6.10 12.64
C HIS A 6 9.47 -5.37 13.71
N GLN A 7 10.00 -5.26 14.93
CA GLN A 7 9.28 -4.67 16.07
C GLN A 7 8.84 -3.21 15.81
N ASP A 8 9.66 -2.46 15.06
CA ASP A 8 9.39 -1.06 14.68
C ASP A 8 8.59 -0.91 13.38
N LYS A 9 7.93 -1.97 12.89
CA LYS A 9 7.04 -1.87 11.74
C LYS A 9 5.93 -0.86 12.02
N PHE A 10 5.71 0.08 11.09
CA PHE A 10 4.79 1.22 11.26
C PHE A 10 5.16 2.26 12.32
N SER A 11 6.38 2.21 12.86
CA SER A 11 6.91 3.30 13.68
C SER A 11 7.12 4.58 12.86
N HIS A 12 7.13 5.73 13.54
CA HIS A 12 7.40 7.04 12.95
C HIS A 12 6.51 7.41 11.75
N LEU A 13 5.26 6.90 11.71
CA LEU A 13 4.29 7.37 10.74
C LEU A 13 3.94 8.84 11.00
N PRO A 14 3.84 9.68 9.96
CA PRO A 14 3.72 11.14 10.13
C PRO A 14 2.33 11.58 10.60
N LYS A 15 1.35 10.67 10.57
CA LYS A 15 -0.04 10.94 10.93
C LYS A 15 -0.60 9.75 11.71
N PRO A 16 -1.54 9.98 12.66
CA PRO A 16 -2.31 8.91 13.26
C PRO A 16 -3.00 8.05 12.19
N SER A 17 -2.95 6.73 12.40
CA SER A 17 -3.46 5.74 11.47
C SER A 17 -4.19 4.61 12.18
N GLN A 18 -4.99 3.87 11.41
CA GLN A 18 -5.66 2.66 11.83
C GLN A 18 -5.09 1.46 11.07
N THR A 19 -4.97 0.33 11.78
CA THR A 19 -4.52 -0.94 11.22
C THR A 19 -5.65 -1.59 10.42
N TYR A 20 -5.35 -1.94 9.17
CA TYR A 20 -6.22 -2.76 8.32
C TYR A 20 -5.47 -4.01 7.85
N THR A 21 -6.20 -5.08 7.56
CA THR A 21 -5.64 -6.28 6.93
C THR A 21 -6.02 -6.34 5.45
N VAL A 22 -5.06 -6.67 4.60
CA VAL A 22 -5.27 -6.85 3.16
C VAL A 22 -4.76 -8.22 2.70
N LYS A 23 -5.52 -8.87 1.82
CA LYS A 23 -5.11 -10.12 1.17
C LYS A 23 -4.45 -9.80 -0.17
N GLY A 24 -3.15 -10.04 -0.27
CA GLY A 24 -2.36 -9.86 -1.48
C GLY A 24 -2.37 -11.07 -2.41
N LYS A 25 -1.57 -10.97 -3.48
CA LYS A 25 -1.33 -12.07 -4.42
C LYS A 25 -0.79 -13.30 -3.68
N GLY A 26 -1.29 -14.48 -4.04
CA GLY A 26 -0.90 -15.75 -3.39
C GLY A 26 -1.53 -15.96 -2.01
N GLY A 27 -2.51 -15.15 -1.62
CA GLY A 27 -3.24 -15.31 -0.36
C GLY A 27 -2.53 -14.72 0.86
N LEU A 28 -1.41 -14.02 0.67
CA LEU A 28 -0.67 -13.37 1.75
C LEU A 28 -1.52 -12.28 2.41
N ILE A 29 -1.94 -12.54 3.65
CA ILE A 29 -2.60 -11.54 4.49
C ILE A 29 -1.51 -10.73 5.18
N ARG A 30 -1.62 -9.40 5.12
CA ARG A 30 -0.72 -8.49 5.85
C ARG A 30 -1.49 -7.32 6.41
N GLU A 31 -0.96 -6.75 7.47
CA GLU A 31 -1.40 -5.46 7.97
C GLU A 31 -0.88 -4.32 7.10
N VAL A 32 -1.65 -3.24 7.04
CA VAL A 32 -1.30 -1.94 6.49
C VAL A 32 -1.83 -0.85 7.43
N GLN A 33 -1.23 0.33 7.38
CA GLN A 33 -1.69 1.49 8.13
C GLN A 33 -2.36 2.49 7.20
N ILE A 34 -3.58 2.89 7.54
CA ILE A 34 -4.36 3.88 6.79
C ILE A 34 -4.55 5.11 7.69
N PRO A 35 -4.13 6.32 7.25
CA PRO A 35 -4.37 7.54 8.02
C PRO A 35 -5.83 7.70 8.41
N ASN A 36 -6.12 8.17 9.64
CA ASN A 36 -7.49 8.16 10.21
C ASN A 36 -8.55 8.77 9.27
N HIS A 37 -8.29 9.96 8.72
CA HIS A 37 -9.21 10.61 7.79
C HIS A 37 -9.48 9.83 6.50
N LEU A 38 -8.56 8.96 6.05
CA LEU A 38 -8.79 8.07 4.91
C LEU A 38 -9.52 6.80 5.33
N ALA A 39 -9.27 6.28 6.53
CA ALA A 39 -10.01 5.17 7.10
C ALA A 39 -11.50 5.55 7.26
N GLU A 40 -11.80 6.72 7.81
CA GLU A 40 -13.17 7.25 7.91
C GLU A 40 -13.87 7.32 6.53
N ARG A 41 -13.16 7.83 5.51
CA ARG A 41 -13.69 7.87 4.13
C ARG A 41 -13.88 6.49 3.52
N LEU A 42 -13.04 5.52 3.87
CA LEU A 42 -13.16 4.14 3.43
C LEU A 42 -14.38 3.48 4.09
N GLU A 43 -14.55 3.62 5.40
CA GLU A 43 -15.69 3.09 6.14
C GLU A 43 -17.02 3.70 5.69
N ALA A 44 -17.05 4.99 5.34
CA ALA A 44 -18.22 5.62 4.72
C ALA A 44 -18.60 5.03 3.35
N ARG A 45 -17.74 4.20 2.75
CA ARG A 45 -17.97 3.46 1.51
C ARG A 45 -18.15 1.96 1.73
N ARG A 46 -18.23 1.49 2.98
CA ARG A 46 -18.44 0.07 3.28
C ARG A 46 -19.79 -0.39 2.73
N LEU A 47 -19.79 -1.59 2.16
CA LEU A 47 -21.01 -2.26 1.69
C LEU A 47 -21.58 -3.11 2.82
N ASP A 48 -22.91 -3.15 2.94
CA ASP A 48 -23.59 -4.02 3.90
C ASP A 48 -23.27 -5.50 3.63
N THR A 49 -23.23 -5.87 2.34
CA THR A 49 -22.85 -7.20 1.87
C THR A 49 -21.71 -7.07 0.84
N PRO A 50 -20.64 -7.86 0.95
CA PRO A 50 -19.56 -7.87 -0.04
C PRO A 50 -20.07 -8.21 -1.44
N ILE A 51 -19.44 -7.65 -2.46
CA ILE A 51 -19.77 -7.93 -3.86
C ILE A 51 -18.65 -8.68 -4.56
N SER A 52 -19.01 -9.60 -5.45
CA SER A 52 -18.06 -10.28 -6.34
C SER A 52 -17.69 -9.36 -7.51
N VAL A 53 -16.39 -9.17 -7.72
CA VAL A 53 -15.84 -8.36 -8.80
C VAL A 53 -14.96 -9.24 -9.68
N ILE A 54 -15.10 -9.07 -10.99
CA ILE A 54 -14.22 -9.67 -12.00
C ILE A 54 -13.41 -8.54 -12.65
N ASP A 55 -12.09 -8.57 -12.50
CA ASP A 55 -11.18 -7.63 -13.15
C ASP A 55 -10.06 -8.39 -13.85
N ARG A 56 -9.95 -8.24 -15.18
CA ARG A 56 -8.91 -8.89 -16.00
C ARG A 56 -8.81 -10.41 -15.77
N GLY A 57 -9.95 -11.08 -15.60
CA GLY A 57 -10.02 -12.53 -15.35
C GLY A 57 -9.74 -12.96 -13.91
N VAL A 58 -9.49 -12.01 -13.00
CA VAL A 58 -9.33 -12.27 -11.56
C VAL A 58 -10.65 -12.00 -10.85
N ASN A 59 -11.16 -13.01 -10.15
CA ASN A 59 -12.34 -12.91 -9.29
C ASN A 59 -11.91 -12.59 -7.86
N TYR A 60 -12.52 -11.57 -7.26
CA TYR A 60 -12.30 -11.22 -5.86
C TYR A 60 -13.55 -10.58 -5.24
N GLU A 61 -13.66 -10.63 -3.92
CA GLU A 61 -14.71 -9.94 -3.18
C GLU A 61 -14.25 -8.53 -2.79
N SER A 62 -15.14 -7.56 -2.96
CA SER A 62 -14.95 -6.19 -2.45
C SER A 62 -15.92 -5.92 -1.32
N HIS A 63 -15.39 -5.46 -0.19
CA HIS A 63 -16.17 -5.02 0.97
C HIS A 63 -16.51 -3.53 0.93
N TYR A 64 -15.95 -2.79 -0.04
CA TYR A 64 -16.10 -1.35 -0.13
C TYR A 64 -16.52 -0.95 -1.55
N ASN A 65 -17.38 0.06 -1.63
CA ASN A 65 -17.82 0.68 -2.87
C ASN A 65 -16.75 1.65 -3.41
N ILE A 66 -15.60 1.08 -3.76
CA ILE A 66 -14.45 1.78 -4.35
C ILE A 66 -13.96 1.01 -5.57
N VAL A 67 -13.38 1.73 -6.54
CA VAL A 67 -12.84 1.11 -7.75
C VAL A 67 -11.46 0.51 -7.51
N GLY A 68 -11.23 -0.68 -8.05
CA GLY A 68 -9.92 -1.35 -8.10
C GLY A 68 -9.49 -1.68 -9.54
N GLY A 69 -8.41 -2.46 -9.66
CA GLY A 69 -8.05 -3.12 -10.91
C GLY A 69 -7.78 -2.19 -12.09
N HIS A 70 -8.31 -2.56 -13.27
CA HIS A 70 -8.18 -1.78 -14.51
C HIS A 70 -8.77 -0.37 -14.35
N LYS A 71 -9.98 -0.25 -13.78
CA LYS A 71 -10.68 1.03 -13.65
C LYS A 71 -9.89 2.03 -12.81
N PHE A 72 -9.32 1.57 -11.69
CA PHE A 72 -8.43 2.39 -10.87
C PHE A 72 -7.18 2.82 -11.63
N SER A 73 -6.48 1.89 -12.28
CA SER A 73 -5.24 2.18 -13.03
C SER A 73 -5.47 3.20 -14.15
N ASP A 74 -6.59 3.07 -14.88
CA ASP A 74 -6.99 3.98 -15.96
C ASP A 74 -7.36 5.38 -15.41
N ALA A 75 -8.22 5.43 -14.38
CA ALA A 75 -8.63 6.68 -13.76
C ALA A 75 -7.42 7.45 -13.18
N PHE A 76 -6.51 6.74 -12.49
CA PHE A 76 -5.30 7.33 -11.94
C PHE A 76 -4.41 7.89 -13.05
N SER A 77 -4.16 7.12 -14.11
CA SER A 77 -3.28 7.56 -15.20
C SER A 77 -3.82 8.79 -15.91
N LYS A 78 -5.13 8.83 -16.19
CA LYS A 78 -5.79 10.01 -16.77
C LYS A 78 -5.71 11.22 -15.85
N ALA A 79 -5.90 11.04 -14.54
CA ALA A 79 -5.78 12.13 -13.58
C ALA A 79 -4.35 12.69 -13.51
N SER A 80 -3.34 11.82 -13.46
CA SER A 80 -1.93 12.22 -13.46
C SER A 80 -1.55 12.99 -14.72
N ILE A 81 -1.96 12.52 -15.91
CA ILE A 81 -1.71 13.24 -17.17
C ILE A 81 -2.33 14.63 -17.14
N ARG A 82 -3.58 14.78 -16.66
CA ARG A 82 -4.23 16.09 -16.58
C ARG A 82 -3.54 17.03 -15.59
N ALA A 83 -3.07 16.51 -14.45
CA ALA A 83 -2.49 17.33 -13.40
C ALA A 83 -1.01 17.65 -13.62
N LEU A 84 -0.25 16.73 -14.23
CA LEU A 84 1.22 16.76 -14.27
C LEU A 84 1.80 16.65 -15.69
N GLY A 85 0.99 16.36 -16.70
CA GLY A 85 1.44 16.15 -18.08
C GLY A 85 2.01 14.76 -18.38
N TYR A 86 2.18 13.90 -17.37
CA TYR A 86 2.67 12.52 -17.51
C TYR A 86 2.05 11.59 -16.46
N SER A 87 2.27 10.27 -16.59
CA SER A 87 1.85 9.29 -15.61
C SER A 87 2.88 8.18 -15.45
N ASN A 88 3.29 7.92 -14.20
CA ASN A 88 4.07 6.73 -13.82
C ASN A 88 3.16 5.53 -13.48
N GLY A 89 1.85 5.65 -13.76
CA GLY A 89 0.84 4.70 -13.33
C GLY A 89 0.68 4.62 -11.81
N ALA A 90 -0.27 3.83 -11.34
CA ALA A 90 -0.50 3.64 -9.91
C ALA A 90 0.70 2.99 -9.19
N HIS A 91 1.61 2.33 -9.93
CA HIS A 91 2.83 1.78 -9.36
C HIS A 91 3.73 2.88 -8.77
N GLY A 92 3.74 4.08 -9.37
CA GLY A 92 4.47 5.23 -8.83
C GLY A 92 4.10 5.56 -7.38
N LEU A 93 2.85 5.31 -6.96
CA LEU A 93 2.43 5.51 -5.56
C LEU A 93 3.20 4.62 -4.58
N ARG A 94 3.56 3.40 -5.00
CA ARG A 94 4.32 2.46 -4.19
C ARG A 94 5.79 2.90 -4.05
N HIS A 95 6.37 3.45 -5.12
CA HIS A 95 7.69 4.08 -5.08
C HIS A 95 7.69 5.28 -4.13
N SER A 96 6.76 6.21 -4.31
CA SER A 96 6.66 7.38 -3.44
C SER A 96 6.43 7.00 -1.97
N TYR A 97 5.63 5.97 -1.69
CA TYR A 97 5.48 5.46 -0.33
C TYR A 97 6.81 4.96 0.24
N ALA A 98 7.55 4.13 -0.50
CA ALA A 98 8.82 3.58 -0.05
C ALA A 98 9.88 4.67 0.19
N GLN A 99 9.99 5.64 -0.73
CA GLN A 99 10.91 6.78 -0.62
C GLN A 99 10.57 7.62 0.61
N ASN A 100 9.30 8.00 0.78
CA ASN A 100 8.85 8.77 1.95
C ASN A 100 9.07 8.00 3.26
N ARG A 101 8.84 6.68 3.28
CA ARG A 101 9.10 5.86 4.47
C ARG A 101 10.59 5.77 4.77
N TYR A 102 11.44 5.70 3.77
CA TYR A 102 12.88 5.75 3.96
C TYR A 102 13.29 7.05 4.63
N GLU A 103 12.84 8.20 4.13
CA GLU A 103 13.12 9.51 4.73
C GLU A 103 12.64 9.61 6.19
N GLN A 104 11.48 9.02 6.50
CA GLN A 104 10.91 9.00 7.85
C GLN A 104 11.68 8.11 8.84
N LEU A 105 12.46 7.15 8.36
CA LEU A 105 13.11 6.13 9.21
C LEU A 105 14.64 6.22 9.21
N ALA A 106 15.25 6.76 8.16
CA ALA A 106 16.71 6.71 7.94
C ALA A 106 17.53 7.42 9.02
N ASN A 107 16.95 8.40 9.73
CA ASN A 107 17.60 9.08 10.84
C ASN A 107 17.41 8.37 12.19
N HIS A 108 16.61 7.29 12.24
CA HIS A 108 16.25 6.59 13.47
C HIS A 108 16.82 5.16 13.53
N PHE A 109 17.03 4.52 12.39
CA PHE A 109 17.44 3.11 12.32
C PHE A 109 18.60 2.89 11.33
N ALA A 110 19.31 1.78 11.49
CA ALA A 110 20.32 1.38 10.52
C ALA A 110 19.66 1.05 9.17
N ARG A 111 20.38 1.26 8.06
CA ARG A 111 19.84 1.07 6.70
C ARG A 111 19.18 -0.30 6.53
N LEU A 112 19.77 -1.37 7.05
CA LEU A 112 19.20 -2.72 6.95
C LEU A 112 17.81 -2.82 7.60
N ASP A 113 17.63 -2.21 8.77
CA ASP A 113 16.36 -2.20 9.50
C ASP A 113 15.31 -1.37 8.75
N VAL A 114 15.71 -0.17 8.26
CA VAL A 114 14.85 0.68 7.41
C VAL A 114 14.34 -0.11 6.21
N MET A 115 15.24 -0.77 5.47
CA MET A 115 14.87 -1.57 4.30
C MET A 115 13.99 -2.76 4.68
N THR A 116 14.25 -3.38 5.83
CA THR A 116 13.43 -4.49 6.35
C THR A 116 12.02 -4.03 6.66
N ILE A 117 11.85 -2.95 7.42
CA ILE A 117 10.56 -2.34 7.75
C ILE A 117 9.79 -2.02 6.46
N ILE A 118 10.37 -1.26 5.53
CA ILE A 118 9.71 -0.87 4.28
C ILE A 118 9.30 -2.10 3.47
N SER A 119 10.16 -3.13 3.39
CA SER A 119 9.86 -4.36 2.65
C SER A 119 8.64 -5.10 3.23
N GLN A 120 8.46 -5.07 4.55
CA GLN A 120 7.33 -5.69 5.24
C GLN A 120 6.05 -4.87 5.07
N GLU A 121 6.13 -3.55 5.18
CA GLU A 121 5.00 -2.62 4.94
C GLU A 121 4.48 -2.73 3.50
N LEU A 122 5.40 -2.83 2.54
CA LEU A 122 5.07 -3.06 1.13
C LEU A 122 4.52 -4.47 0.86
N GLY A 123 4.86 -5.45 1.69
CA GLY A 123 4.47 -6.85 1.54
C GLY A 123 5.38 -7.67 0.63
N HIS A 124 6.62 -7.24 0.42
CA HIS A 124 7.65 -7.99 -0.30
C HIS A 124 8.43 -8.94 0.59
N PHE A 125 8.65 -8.56 1.87
CA PHE A 125 9.40 -9.36 2.86
C PHE A 125 10.83 -9.74 2.39
N ARG A 126 11.38 -8.94 1.47
CA ARG A 126 12.67 -9.12 0.82
C ARG A 126 13.33 -7.74 0.67
N PRO A 127 14.26 -7.36 1.57
CA PRO A 127 14.87 -6.03 1.59
C PRO A 127 15.66 -5.72 0.31
N ASP A 128 16.30 -6.72 -0.28
CA ASP A 128 17.06 -6.67 -1.54
C ASP A 128 16.21 -6.18 -2.73
N ILE A 129 14.94 -6.57 -2.79
CA ILE A 129 14.01 -6.11 -3.83
C ILE A 129 13.50 -4.69 -3.57
N THR A 130 13.58 -4.24 -2.32
CA THR A 130 13.03 -2.94 -1.91
C THR A 130 13.89 -1.78 -2.42
N GLU A 131 15.17 -2.02 -2.74
CA GLU A 131 16.05 -1.01 -3.34
C GLU A 131 15.54 -0.47 -4.69
N VAL A 132 14.80 -1.28 -5.46
CA VAL A 132 14.18 -0.84 -6.73
C VAL A 132 13.20 0.32 -6.50
N TYR A 133 12.61 0.43 -5.31
CA TYR A 133 11.69 1.52 -4.99
C TYR A 133 12.36 2.83 -4.60
N LEU A 134 13.65 2.81 -4.29
CA LEU A 134 14.41 4.00 -3.85
C LEU A 134 15.17 4.68 -4.99
N ARG A 135 14.92 4.26 -6.24
CA ARG A 135 15.47 4.88 -7.44
C ARG A 135 14.63 6.04 -7.92
#